data_AF-A0A960TRG5-F1
#
_entry.id   AF-A0A960TRG5-F1
#
_cell.length_a   1.000
_cell.length_b   1.000
_cell.length_c   1.000
_cell.angle_alpha   90.00
_cell.angle_beta   90.00
_cell.angle_gamma   90.00
#
_symmetry.space_group_name_H-M   'P 1'
#
loop_
_entity.id
_entity.type
_entity.pdbx_description
1 polymer ?
#
loop_
_entity_poly.entity_id
_entity_poly.type
_entity_poly.pdbx_seq_one_letter_code
_entity_poly.pdbx_strand_id
1 'polypeptide(L)'
;MSYGDFGKVLEMINSTLGTNLDPKTTEAVDLEFQGNKLKIQTNETRENVLVIADLGEVPPGRYRQDVLKQALRANGYPPPNIGILGFSERSEHLYLFASYPVYAFTKEKLKSILEPFVMKVQLWTDALKSSVVPIVTKPQEGGVYTRRYADTIEQYGEKAQDLGKTAGIGDILGKFK
;
A
#
# COMPACT_ATOMS: atom_id res chain seq x y z
N MET A 1 -30.10 -10.01 -17.54
CA MET A 1 -29.05 -9.24 -18.24
C MET A 1 -27.71 -9.82 -17.81
N SER A 2 -26.87 -10.27 -18.75
CA SER A 2 -25.53 -10.74 -18.41
C SER A 2 -24.65 -9.52 -18.13
N TYR A 3 -24.06 -9.42 -16.96
CA TYR A 3 -23.00 -8.46 -16.71
C TYR A 3 -21.78 -8.81 -17.58
N GLY A 4 -21.05 -7.79 -18.04
CA GLY A 4 -19.72 -8.01 -18.64
C GLY A 4 -18.78 -8.64 -17.62
N ASP A 5 -17.61 -9.11 -18.06
CA ASP A 5 -16.72 -9.88 -17.18
C ASP A 5 -16.26 -9.08 -15.94
N PHE A 6 -16.17 -7.75 -16.04
CA PHE A 6 -15.92 -6.89 -14.89
C PHE A 6 -17.05 -6.92 -13.85
N GLY A 7 -18.31 -6.86 -14.28
CA GLY A 7 -19.45 -6.93 -13.35
C GLY A 7 -19.48 -8.25 -12.58
N LYS A 8 -19.06 -9.36 -13.21
CA LYS A 8 -18.88 -10.65 -12.51
C LYS A 8 -17.78 -10.59 -11.44
N VAL A 9 -16.69 -9.87 -11.70
CA VAL A 9 -15.65 -9.61 -10.68
C VAL A 9 -16.23 -8.79 -9.53
N LEU A 10 -17.02 -7.76 -9.81
CA LEU A 10 -17.66 -6.95 -8.76
C LEU A 10 -18.65 -7.77 -7.90
N GLU A 11 -19.47 -8.61 -8.52
CA GLU A 11 -20.34 -9.55 -7.79
C GLU A 11 -19.54 -10.52 -6.91
N MET A 12 -18.41 -11.00 -7.42
CA MET A 12 -17.51 -11.86 -6.67
C MET A 12 -16.92 -11.14 -5.45
N ILE A 13 -16.47 -9.89 -5.63
CA ILE A 13 -15.96 -9.05 -4.54
C ILE A 13 -17.07 -8.83 -3.50
N ASN A 14 -18.28 -8.45 -3.91
CA ASN A 14 -19.43 -8.27 -3.02
C ASN A 14 -19.71 -9.54 -2.20
N SER A 15 -19.78 -10.70 -2.84
CA SER A 15 -20.07 -11.95 -2.15
C SER A 15 -18.94 -12.43 -1.23
N THR A 16 -17.69 -12.02 -1.48
CA THR A 16 -16.51 -12.49 -0.73
C THR A 16 -16.16 -11.57 0.44
N LEU A 17 -16.33 -10.26 0.24
CA LEU A 17 -15.94 -9.23 1.20
C LEU A 17 -17.14 -8.59 1.92
N GLY A 18 -18.38 -8.89 1.50
CA GLY A 18 -19.59 -8.28 2.05
C GLY A 18 -19.75 -6.81 1.65
N THR A 19 -19.22 -6.43 0.48
CA THR A 19 -19.31 -5.05 -0.05
C THR A 19 -20.56 -4.84 -0.88
N ASN A 20 -20.86 -3.59 -1.24
CA ASN A 20 -22.01 -3.21 -2.06
C ASN A 20 -21.59 -2.39 -3.30
N LEU A 21 -20.70 -2.95 -4.11
CA LEU A 21 -20.25 -2.37 -5.38
C LEU A 21 -21.32 -2.58 -6.46
N ASP A 22 -21.60 -1.58 -7.29
CA ASP A 22 -22.58 -1.72 -8.38
C ASP A 22 -21.99 -2.55 -9.54
N PRO A 23 -22.48 -3.78 -9.82
CA PRO A 23 -21.99 -4.63 -10.90
C PRO A 23 -22.23 -4.07 -12.30
N LYS A 24 -23.08 -3.04 -12.44
CA LYS A 24 -23.33 -2.36 -13.71
C LYS A 24 -22.23 -1.35 -14.05
N THR A 25 -21.37 -1.02 -13.09
CA THR A 25 -20.24 -0.13 -13.34
C THR A 25 -19.28 -0.78 -14.33
N THR A 26 -18.88 -0.03 -15.36
CA THR A 26 -18.15 -0.59 -16.51
C THR A 26 -16.65 -0.34 -16.48
N GLU A 27 -16.15 0.55 -15.62
CA GLU A 27 -14.77 1.04 -15.74
C GLU A 27 -13.98 1.03 -14.43
N ALA A 28 -14.49 1.70 -13.39
CA ALA A 28 -13.78 1.81 -12.11
C ALA A 28 -14.74 1.93 -10.92
N VAL A 29 -14.34 1.37 -9.78
CA VAL A 29 -15.04 1.46 -8.50
C VAL A 29 -14.05 1.70 -7.37
N ASP A 30 -14.49 2.43 -6.35
CA ASP A 30 -13.76 2.55 -5.10
C ASP A 30 -14.20 1.42 -4.15
N LEU A 31 -13.22 0.73 -3.57
CA LEU A 31 -13.38 -0.34 -2.60
C LEU A 31 -12.70 0.06 -1.30
N GLU A 32 -13.42 -0.04 -0.19
CA GLU A 32 -12.82 0.03 1.14
C GLU A 32 -12.55 -1.39 1.66
N PHE A 33 -11.30 -1.68 2.01
CA PHE A 33 -10.91 -2.99 2.54
C PHE A 33 -9.91 -2.81 3.68
N GLN A 34 -10.24 -3.32 4.87
CA GLN A 34 -9.44 -3.17 6.10
C GLN A 34 -9.02 -1.71 6.38
N GLY A 35 -9.94 -0.76 6.21
CA GLY A 35 -9.70 0.68 6.42
C GLY A 35 -8.85 1.37 5.33
N ASN A 36 -8.46 0.64 4.29
CA ASN A 36 -7.69 1.17 3.16
C ASN A 36 -8.60 1.41 1.95
N LYS A 37 -8.44 2.55 1.29
CA LYS A 37 -9.16 2.89 0.06
C LYS A 37 -8.40 2.36 -1.15
N LEU A 38 -9.03 1.46 -1.88
CA LEU A 38 -8.53 0.85 -3.10
C LEU A 38 -9.38 1.32 -4.27
N LYS A 39 -8.77 1.53 -5.43
CA LYS A 39 -9.47 1.70 -6.69
C LYS A 39 -9.33 0.44 -7.50
N ILE A 40 -10.46 -0.11 -7.95
CA ILE A 40 -10.51 -1.28 -8.81
C ILE A 40 -11.00 -0.81 -10.17
N GLN A 41 -10.25 -1.07 -11.22
CA GLN A 41 -10.63 -0.69 -12.59
C GLN A 41 -10.25 -1.75 -13.60
N THR A 42 -10.89 -1.75 -14.76
CA THR A 42 -10.45 -2.57 -15.89
C THR A 42 -9.54 -1.78 -16.82
N ASN A 43 -8.65 -2.48 -17.53
CA ASN A 43 -8.00 -1.89 -18.69
C ASN A 43 -8.98 -1.77 -19.89
N GLU A 44 -8.56 -1.09 -20.95
CA GLU A 44 -9.37 -0.88 -22.16
C GLU A 44 -9.82 -2.20 -22.81
N THR A 45 -8.97 -3.22 -22.79
CA THR A 45 -9.31 -4.55 -23.34
C THR A 45 -10.27 -5.34 -22.44
N ARG A 46 -10.50 -4.89 -21.20
CA ARG A 46 -11.28 -5.57 -20.15
C ARG A 46 -10.78 -6.97 -19.81
N GLU A 47 -9.56 -7.31 -20.18
CA GLU A 47 -8.94 -8.61 -19.88
C GLU A 47 -8.28 -8.63 -18.51
N ASN A 48 -7.92 -7.45 -17.99
CA ASN A 48 -7.26 -7.30 -16.71
C ASN A 48 -8.03 -6.37 -15.78
N VAL A 49 -7.99 -6.70 -14.49
CA VAL A 49 -8.40 -5.85 -13.39
C VAL A 49 -7.14 -5.27 -12.76
N LEU A 50 -7.11 -3.95 -12.68
CA LEU A 50 -6.13 -3.22 -11.90
C LEU A 50 -6.69 -2.95 -10.50
N VAL A 51 -5.90 -3.28 -9.49
CA VAL A 51 -6.10 -2.85 -8.10
C VAL A 51 -5.06 -1.77 -7.82
N ILE A 52 -5.49 -0.60 -7.38
CA ILE A 52 -4.63 0.58 -7.20
C ILE A 52 -4.88 1.13 -5.79
N ALA A 53 -3.83 1.54 -5.10
CA ALA A 53 -3.90 2.28 -3.86
C ALA A 53 -3.04 3.54 -3.97
N ASP A 54 -3.59 4.66 -3.55
CA ASP A 54 -2.83 5.89 -3.30
C ASP A 54 -2.19 5.78 -1.91
N LEU A 55 -0.86 5.82 -1.86
CA LEU A 55 -0.11 5.66 -0.61
C LEU A 55 0.11 6.99 0.10
N GLY A 56 -0.01 8.11 -0.63
CA GLY A 56 0.21 9.47 -0.16
C GLY A 56 1.26 10.25 -0.94
N GLU A 57 1.32 11.53 -0.64
CA GLU A 57 2.29 12.49 -1.17
C GLU A 57 3.73 12.15 -0.74
N VAL A 58 4.69 12.37 -1.64
CA VAL A 58 6.12 12.27 -1.36
C VAL A 58 6.76 13.63 -1.67
N PRO A 59 6.98 14.51 -0.67
CA PRO A 59 7.41 15.88 -0.90
C PRO A 59 8.82 15.95 -1.52
N PRO A 60 9.14 17.03 -2.27
CA PRO A 60 10.40 17.12 -3.00
C PRO A 60 11.62 17.17 -2.06
N GLY A 61 12.76 16.71 -2.57
CA GLY A 61 14.05 16.75 -1.86
C GLY A 61 14.67 15.37 -1.63
N ARG A 62 15.57 15.28 -0.64
CA ARG A 62 16.33 14.05 -0.35
C ARG A 62 15.43 12.89 0.05
N TYR A 63 14.40 13.17 0.85
CA TYR A 63 13.41 12.18 1.26
C TYR A 63 12.77 11.46 0.07
N ARG A 64 12.29 12.22 -0.94
CA ARG A 64 11.74 11.65 -2.19
C ARG A 64 12.73 10.73 -2.87
N GLN A 65 13.98 11.15 -3.02
CA GLN A 65 15.01 10.31 -3.67
C GLN A 65 15.19 8.98 -2.94
N ASP A 66 15.23 9.00 -1.60
CA ASP A 66 15.40 7.80 -0.79
C ASP A 66 14.16 6.89 -0.82
N VAL A 67 12.94 7.46 -0.76
CA VAL A 67 11.67 6.71 -0.92
C VAL A 67 11.59 6.04 -2.30
N LEU A 68 11.85 6.79 -3.38
CA LEU A 68 11.79 6.26 -4.75
C LEU A 68 12.85 5.19 -4.99
N LYS A 69 14.04 5.34 -4.42
CA LYS A 69 15.09 4.31 -4.46
C LYS A 69 14.63 3.02 -3.78
N GLN A 70 13.94 3.09 -2.65
CA GLN A 70 13.40 1.90 -2.00
C GLN A 70 12.21 1.31 -2.76
N ALA A 71 11.37 2.14 -3.38
CA ALA A 71 10.28 1.68 -4.22
C ALA A 71 10.79 0.87 -5.42
N LEU A 72 11.83 1.38 -6.11
CA LEU A 72 12.50 0.66 -7.20
C LEU A 72 13.13 -0.65 -6.74
N ARG A 73 13.77 -0.67 -5.57
CA ARG A 73 14.30 -1.91 -4.97
C ARG A 73 13.19 -2.92 -4.68
N ALA A 74 12.07 -2.45 -4.13
CA ALA A 74 10.92 -3.28 -3.84
C ALA A 74 10.28 -3.88 -5.10
N ASN A 75 10.25 -3.11 -6.19
CA ASN A 75 9.80 -3.58 -7.50
C ASN A 75 10.73 -4.66 -8.08
N GLY A 76 12.02 -4.63 -7.75
CA GLY A 76 13.02 -5.59 -8.23
C GLY A 76 13.09 -6.92 -7.46
N TYR A 77 12.23 -7.15 -6.45
CA TYR A 77 12.21 -8.45 -5.78
C TYR A 77 11.64 -9.56 -6.68
N PRO A 78 12.20 -10.80 -6.58
CA PRO A 78 11.69 -11.93 -7.36
C PRO A 78 10.24 -12.26 -6.96
N PRO A 79 9.46 -12.89 -7.86
CA PRO A 79 8.12 -13.34 -7.54
C PRO A 79 8.06 -14.23 -6.29
N PRO A 80 6.97 -14.17 -5.51
CA PRO A 80 5.77 -13.34 -5.73
C PRO A 80 5.99 -11.89 -5.30
N ASN A 81 5.81 -10.94 -6.23
CA ASN A 81 5.81 -9.51 -5.91
C ASN A 81 4.38 -9.00 -5.82
N ILE A 82 4.05 -8.40 -4.68
CA ILE A 82 2.74 -7.81 -4.42
C ILE A 82 2.67 -6.44 -5.09
N GLY A 83 2.37 -6.41 -6.39
CA GLY A 83 2.21 -5.19 -7.16
C GLY A 83 3.49 -4.36 -7.34
N ILE A 84 3.33 -3.26 -8.06
CA ILE A 84 4.38 -2.35 -8.50
C ILE A 84 4.11 -0.99 -7.85
N LEU A 85 5.17 -0.40 -7.30
CA LEU A 85 5.16 0.97 -6.80
C LEU A 85 5.50 1.92 -7.94
N GLY A 86 4.65 2.94 -8.16
CA GLY A 86 4.86 3.98 -9.16
C GLY A 86 4.67 5.36 -8.56
N PHE A 87 5.49 6.31 -9.00
CA PHE A 87 5.39 7.72 -8.59
C PHE A 87 4.78 8.55 -9.71
N SER A 88 3.84 9.42 -9.36
CA SER A 88 3.23 10.37 -10.27
C SER A 88 3.83 11.75 -10.02
N GLU A 89 4.56 12.29 -10.99
CA GLU A 89 5.08 13.66 -10.89
C GLU A 89 3.95 14.70 -10.87
N ARG A 90 2.81 14.41 -11.51
CA ARG A 90 1.67 15.32 -11.59
C ARG A 90 0.98 15.52 -10.24
N SER A 91 0.81 14.44 -9.48
CA SER A 91 0.17 14.51 -8.15
C SER A 91 1.19 14.54 -7.02
N GLU A 92 2.47 14.29 -7.30
CA GLU A 92 3.52 14.07 -6.30
C GLU A 92 3.24 12.91 -5.34
N HIS A 93 2.37 11.98 -5.74
CA HIS A 93 1.97 10.83 -4.93
C HIS A 93 2.67 9.55 -5.35
N LEU A 94 2.85 8.66 -4.38
CA LEU A 94 3.25 7.28 -4.60
C LEU A 94 2.02 6.39 -4.65
N TYR A 95 1.95 5.50 -5.63
CA TYR A 95 0.88 4.55 -5.82
C TYR A 95 1.42 3.13 -5.76
N LEU A 96 0.64 2.21 -5.19
CA LEU A 96 0.82 0.78 -5.37
C LEU A 96 -0.26 0.28 -6.33
N PHE A 97 0.12 -0.47 -7.36
CA PHE A 97 -0.87 -1.07 -8.26
C PHE A 97 -0.48 -2.48 -8.67
N ALA A 98 -1.48 -3.31 -8.94
CA ALA A 98 -1.30 -4.67 -9.44
C ALA A 98 -2.34 -4.95 -10.53
N SER A 99 -1.92 -5.64 -11.59
CA SER A 99 -2.78 -6.05 -12.70
C SER A 99 -2.94 -7.55 -12.67
N TYR A 100 -4.19 -8.01 -12.71
CA TYR A 100 -4.55 -9.42 -12.66
C TYR A 100 -5.51 -9.73 -13.81
N PRO A 101 -5.32 -10.85 -14.53
CA PRO A 101 -6.28 -11.27 -15.52
C PRO A 101 -7.65 -11.51 -14.89
N VAL A 102 -8.73 -11.11 -15.55
CA VAL A 102 -10.09 -11.25 -15.03
C VAL A 102 -10.40 -12.71 -14.68
N TYR A 103 -9.97 -13.66 -15.51
CA TYR A 103 -10.15 -15.10 -15.28
C TYR A 103 -9.38 -15.63 -14.04
N ALA A 104 -8.40 -14.87 -13.52
CA ALA A 104 -7.65 -15.25 -12.34
C ALA A 104 -8.38 -14.88 -11.04
N PHE A 105 -9.44 -14.07 -11.09
CA PHE A 105 -10.29 -13.78 -9.94
C PHE A 105 -11.19 -14.99 -9.66
N THR A 106 -10.85 -15.73 -8.60
CA THR A 106 -11.76 -16.64 -7.91
C THR A 106 -11.96 -16.14 -6.48
N LYS A 107 -12.98 -16.62 -5.78
CA LYS A 107 -13.24 -16.21 -4.39
C LYS A 107 -12.04 -16.49 -3.48
N GLU A 108 -11.38 -17.63 -3.69
CA GLU A 108 -10.19 -18.07 -2.94
C GLU A 108 -8.99 -17.19 -3.27
N LYS A 109 -8.78 -16.91 -4.56
CA LYS A 109 -7.65 -16.08 -5.02
C LYS A 109 -7.79 -14.63 -4.62
N LEU A 110 -9.01 -14.09 -4.59
CA LEU A 110 -9.26 -12.70 -4.25
C LEU A 110 -8.69 -12.34 -2.88
N LYS A 111 -8.97 -13.14 -1.84
CA LYS A 111 -8.41 -12.90 -0.50
C LYS A 111 -6.90 -13.05 -0.48
N SER A 112 -6.37 -14.12 -1.11
CA SER A 112 -4.92 -14.33 -1.18
C SER A 112 -4.16 -13.24 -1.94
N ILE A 113 -4.86 -12.46 -2.76
CA ILE A 113 -4.31 -11.32 -3.49
C ILE A 113 -4.45 -10.04 -2.65
N LEU A 114 -5.66 -9.75 -2.16
CA LEU A 114 -5.97 -8.48 -1.52
C LEU A 114 -5.34 -8.33 -0.13
N GLU A 115 -5.25 -9.41 0.66
CA GLU A 115 -4.63 -9.35 1.99
C GLU A 115 -3.16 -8.91 1.94
N PRO A 116 -2.27 -9.60 1.20
CA PRO A 116 -0.89 -9.16 1.08
C PRO A 116 -0.78 -7.77 0.41
N PHE A 117 -1.66 -7.45 -0.54
CA PHE A 117 -1.74 -6.12 -1.15
C PHE A 117 -1.98 -5.03 -0.10
N VAL A 118 -3.02 -5.16 0.72
CA VAL A 118 -3.35 -4.18 1.75
C VAL A 118 -2.29 -4.11 2.85
N MET A 119 -1.66 -5.23 3.22
CA MET A 119 -0.52 -5.19 4.14
C MET A 119 0.61 -4.31 3.60
N LYS A 120 0.92 -4.41 2.29
CA LYS A 120 1.91 -3.55 1.64
C LYS A 120 1.43 -2.09 1.55
N VAL A 121 0.15 -1.85 1.27
CA VAL A 121 -0.43 -0.49 1.29
C VAL A 121 -0.23 0.14 2.67
N GLN A 122 -0.71 -0.52 3.73
CA GLN A 122 -0.63 -0.04 5.10
C GLN A 122 0.82 0.28 5.50
N LEU A 123 1.73 -0.66 5.21
CA LEU A 123 3.15 -0.51 5.48
C LEU A 123 3.72 0.77 4.87
N TRP A 124 3.45 1.00 3.58
CA TRP A 124 4.00 2.14 2.87
C TRP A 124 3.33 3.45 3.31
N THR A 125 2.00 3.45 3.45
CA THR A 125 1.24 4.62 3.90
C THR A 125 1.66 5.07 5.30
N ASP A 126 1.88 4.16 6.24
CA ASP A 126 2.30 4.50 7.60
C ASP A 126 3.71 5.10 7.65
N ALA A 127 4.63 4.55 6.84
CA ALA A 127 5.97 5.08 6.71
C ALA A 127 5.96 6.49 6.08
N LEU A 128 5.16 6.71 5.03
CA LEU A 128 5.01 8.02 4.40
C LEU A 128 4.40 9.06 5.36
N LYS A 129 3.32 8.70 6.07
CA LYS A 129 2.70 9.56 7.09
C LYS A 129 3.67 9.97 8.19
N SER A 130 4.60 9.07 8.54
CA SER A 130 5.61 9.30 9.57
C SER A 130 6.89 9.97 9.03
N SER A 131 6.95 10.32 7.74
CA SER A 131 8.16 10.82 7.07
C SER A 131 9.38 9.90 7.22
N VAL A 132 9.14 8.59 7.33
CA VAL A 132 10.16 7.54 7.40
C VAL A 132 10.30 6.90 6.03
N VAL A 133 11.53 6.54 5.65
CA VAL A 133 11.78 5.82 4.41
C VAL A 133 11.43 4.34 4.61
N PRO A 134 10.52 3.76 3.82
CA PRO A 134 10.16 2.36 3.93
C PRO A 134 11.37 1.47 3.66
N ILE A 135 11.74 0.63 4.62
CA ILE A 135 12.77 -0.39 4.46
C ILE A 135 12.05 -1.66 4.00
N VAL A 136 12.22 -2.03 2.74
CA VAL A 136 11.78 -3.34 2.26
C VAL A 136 12.95 -4.30 2.38
N THR A 137 12.76 -5.36 3.16
CA THR A 137 13.68 -6.49 3.21
C THR A 137 13.18 -7.58 2.27
N LYS A 138 14.09 -8.44 1.77
CA LYS A 138 13.70 -9.62 0.98
C LYS A 138 12.64 -10.42 1.76
N PRO A 139 11.56 -10.88 1.11
CA PRO A 139 10.67 -11.87 1.70
C PRO A 139 11.53 -13.08 2.10
N GLN A 140 11.46 -13.52 3.35
CA GLN A 140 12.11 -14.77 3.74
C GLN A 140 11.40 -15.94 3.02
N GLU A 141 12.16 -16.97 2.64
CA GLU A 141 11.63 -18.18 2.00
C GLU A 141 10.44 -18.70 2.84
N GLY A 142 9.23 -18.65 2.28
CA GLY A 142 7.99 -18.91 3.02
C GLY A 142 6.84 -17.91 2.78
N GLY A 143 7.07 -16.83 2.02
CA GLY A 143 5.99 -16.06 1.38
C GLY A 143 5.16 -15.16 2.29
N VAL A 144 5.55 -14.97 3.55
CA VAL A 144 4.91 -14.01 4.46
C VAL A 144 5.81 -12.78 4.54
N TYR A 145 5.28 -11.61 4.15
CA TYR A 145 5.86 -10.32 4.54
C TYR A 145 5.70 -10.24 6.05
N THR A 146 6.69 -10.77 6.78
CA THR A 146 6.61 -10.90 8.23
C THR A 146 6.56 -9.53 8.86
N ARG A 147 5.45 -9.26 9.56
CA ARG A 147 5.22 -8.68 10.90
C ARG A 147 6.32 -7.89 11.65
N ARG A 148 7.55 -7.78 11.15
CA ARG A 148 8.67 -7.07 11.81
C ARG A 148 8.52 -5.55 11.86
N TYR A 149 7.51 -4.95 11.24
CA TYR A 149 7.28 -3.51 11.37
C TYR A 149 6.74 -3.12 12.75
N ALA A 150 5.99 -3.99 13.44
CA ALA A 150 5.63 -3.73 14.84
C ALA A 150 6.90 -3.64 15.71
N ASP A 151 7.80 -4.63 15.58
CA ASP A 151 9.06 -4.66 16.33
C ASP A 151 10.01 -3.51 15.93
N THR A 152 9.99 -3.08 14.66
CA THR A 152 10.83 -1.99 14.17
C THR A 152 10.27 -0.63 14.63
N ILE A 153 8.95 -0.42 14.57
CA ILE A 153 8.32 0.80 15.09
C ILE A 153 8.44 0.87 16.62
N GLU A 154 8.32 -0.24 17.36
CA GLU A 154 8.64 -0.30 18.80
C GLU A 154 10.11 0.03 19.05
N GLN A 155 11.05 -0.61 18.33
CA GLN A 155 12.48 -0.39 18.51
C GLN A 155 12.92 1.05 18.19
N TYR A 156 12.31 1.70 17.21
CA TYR A 156 12.59 3.11 16.87
C TYR A 156 11.77 4.09 17.74
N GLY A 157 10.57 3.73 18.19
CA GLY A 157 9.75 4.49 19.14
C GLY A 157 10.39 4.54 20.53
N GLU A 158 10.95 3.43 21.02
CA GLU A 158 11.71 3.36 22.26
C GLU A 158 13.02 4.17 22.16
N LYS A 159 13.74 4.07 21.03
CA LYS A 159 14.94 4.90 20.80
C LYS A 159 14.64 6.39 20.72
N ALA A 160 13.48 6.79 20.20
CA ALA A 160 13.07 8.19 20.18
C ALA A 160 12.75 8.71 21.59
N GLN A 161 12.18 7.88 22.47
CA GLN A 161 11.95 8.22 23.88
C GLN A 161 13.26 8.31 24.69
N ASP A 162 14.24 7.46 24.42
CA ASP A 162 15.55 7.50 25.09
C ASP A 162 16.43 8.67 24.63
N LEU A 163 16.34 9.06 23.35
CA LEU A 163 16.98 10.29 22.84
C LEU A 163 16.35 11.56 23.43
N GLY A 164 15.05 11.52 23.76
CA GLY A 164 14.35 12.60 24.49
C GLY A 164 14.69 12.70 25.99
N LYS A 165 15.24 11.64 26.59
CA LYS A 165 15.68 11.62 28.00
C LYS A 165 17.16 11.95 28.18
N THR A 166 17.98 11.72 27.16
CA THR A 166 19.44 12.00 27.19
C THR A 166 19.79 13.41 26.73
N ALA A 167 18.92 14.08 25.98
CA ALA A 167 19.00 15.52 25.77
C ALA A 167 18.24 16.23 26.90
N GLY A 168 18.96 16.56 27.98
CA GLY A 168 18.47 17.47 29.02
C GLY A 168 18.17 18.85 28.43
N ILE A 169 16.97 19.03 27.87
CA ILE A 169 16.41 20.34 27.51
C ILE A 169 15.46 20.76 28.65
N GLY A 170 16.01 20.77 29.86
CA GLY A 170 15.39 21.34 31.06
C GLY A 170 15.80 22.79 31.34
N ASP A 171 16.88 23.29 30.70
CA ASP A 171 17.56 24.52 31.16
C ASP A 171 17.71 25.66 30.13
N ILE A 172 17.02 25.63 28.99
CA ILE A 172 17.15 26.70 27.95
C ILE A 172 15.88 27.57 27.81
N LEU A 173 14.98 27.58 28.80
CA LEU A 173 13.84 28.53 28.84
C LEU A 173 13.81 29.38 30.12
N GLY A 174 14.98 29.78 30.61
CA GLY A 174 15.15 30.64 31.79
C GLY A 174 15.79 32.01 31.54
N LYS A 175 15.97 32.46 30.29
CA LYS A 175 16.62 33.74 29.98
C LYS A 175 15.90 34.54 28.89
N PHE A 176 14.64 34.88 29.16
CA PHE A 176 14.02 36.10 28.63
C PHE A 176 13.14 36.71 29.73
N LYS A 177 13.79 37.48 30.60
CA LYS A 177 13.24 38.62 31.33
C LYS A 177 14.32 39.69 31.39
#